data_AF-A0A814ULW9-F1
#
_entry.id   AF-A0A814ULW9-F1
#
_cell.length_a   1.000
_cell.length_b   1.000
_cell.length_c   1.000
_cell.angle_alpha   90.00
_cell.angle_beta   90.00
_cell.angle_gamma   90.00
#
_symmetry.space_group_name_H-M   'P 1'
#
loop_
_entity.id
_entity.type
_entity.pdbx_description
1 polymer ?
#
loop_
_entity_poly.entity_id
_entity_poly.type
_entity_poly.pdbx_seq_one_letter_code
_entity_poly.pdbx_strand_id
1 'polypeptide(L)'
;MKKIHRIINTWKTRPGLLRKSVHFETIPVTLLNVCHDLAIRSNNPNTSLPAIELPNGQFISDSFRIAEWLDETYSEQPSLLTGDNRPIAETHPEQIQMSKNYARMIDLCLGISKLG
;
A
#
# COMPACT_ATOMS: atom_id res chain seq x y z
N MET A 1 -16.97 0.36 -12.10
CA MET A 1 -15.88 -0.65 -12.07
C MET A 1 -14.63 0.02 -11.50
N LYS A 2 -14.13 -0.44 -10.35
CA LYS A 2 -12.88 0.07 -9.76
C LYS A 2 -11.70 -0.60 -10.48
N LYS A 3 -11.09 0.09 -11.45
CA LYS A 3 -9.89 -0.38 -12.17
C LYS A 3 -8.63 0.12 -11.46
N ILE A 4 -7.87 -0.77 -10.86
CA ILE A 4 -6.58 -0.45 -10.23
C ILE A 4 -5.47 -0.72 -11.27
N HIS A 5 -4.71 0.31 -11.64
CA HIS A 5 -3.68 0.19 -12.66
C HIS A 5 -2.28 0.38 -12.07
N ARG A 6 -1.37 -0.51 -12.49
CA ARG A 6 0.11 -0.44 -12.40
C ARG A 6 0.67 -0.66 -10.99
N ILE A 7 1.70 -1.51 -10.85
CA ILE A 7 2.46 -1.72 -9.60
C ILE A 7 3.86 -2.23 -9.97
N ILE A 8 4.93 -1.63 -9.43
CA ILE A 8 6.31 -2.13 -9.54
C ILE A 8 6.98 -1.97 -8.18
N ASN A 9 7.82 -2.94 -7.81
CA ASN A 9 8.22 -3.27 -6.44
C ASN A 9 7.05 -3.78 -5.58
N THR A 10 6.64 -5.00 -5.93
CA THR A 10 5.28 -5.53 -5.81
C THR A 10 5.07 -6.49 -4.65
N TRP A 11 6.13 -6.96 -3.98
CA TRP A 11 5.98 -8.14 -3.11
C TRP A 11 5.11 -7.90 -1.88
N LYS A 12 4.99 -6.66 -1.37
CA LYS A 12 4.03 -6.31 -0.30
C LYS A 12 2.65 -5.92 -0.84
N THR A 13 2.60 -5.05 -1.85
CA THR A 13 1.35 -4.49 -2.39
C THR A 13 0.52 -5.50 -3.15
N ARG A 14 1.13 -6.37 -3.95
CA ARG A 14 0.42 -7.36 -4.76
C ARG A 14 -0.34 -8.37 -3.87
N PRO A 15 0.26 -8.97 -2.83
CA PRO A 15 -0.49 -9.79 -1.87
C PRO A 15 -1.62 -9.02 -1.18
N GLY A 16 -1.41 -7.75 -0.82
CA GLY A 16 -2.45 -6.91 -0.24
C GLY A 16 -3.68 -6.79 -1.14
N LEU A 17 -3.48 -6.51 -2.42
CA LEU A 17 -4.55 -6.44 -3.42
C LEU A 17 -5.27 -7.77 -3.65
N LEU A 18 -4.51 -8.87 -3.74
CA LEU A 18 -5.06 -10.21 -3.90
C LEU A 18 -5.89 -10.63 -2.68
N ARG A 19 -5.40 -10.35 -1.48
CA ARG A 19 -6.10 -10.62 -0.22
C ARG A 19 -7.39 -9.81 -0.10
N LYS A 20 -7.41 -8.61 -0.68
CA LYS A 20 -8.60 -7.76 -0.78
C LYS A 20 -9.49 -8.10 -2.00
N SER A 21 -9.22 -9.20 -2.71
CA SER A 21 -9.94 -9.63 -3.91
C SER A 21 -10.14 -8.51 -4.94
N VAL A 22 -9.19 -7.59 -5.04
CA VAL A 22 -9.30 -6.44 -5.94
C VAL A 22 -8.74 -6.79 -7.30
N HIS A 23 -9.48 -6.46 -8.35
CA HIS A 23 -8.99 -6.59 -9.73
C HIS A 23 -7.98 -5.47 -10.04
N PHE A 24 -6.80 -5.86 -10.51
CA PHE A 24 -5.75 -4.92 -10.91
C PHE A 24 -4.99 -5.42 -12.13
N GLU A 25 -4.37 -4.47 -12.85
CA GLU A 25 -3.43 -4.74 -13.93
C GLU A 25 -2.00 -4.42 -13.48
N THR A 26 -1.06 -5.31 -13.78
CA THR A 26 0.37 -5.07 -13.53
C THR A 26 1.02 -4.51 -14.79
N ILE A 27 1.61 -3.33 -14.69
CA ILE A 27 2.31 -2.69 -15.80
C ILE A 27 3.78 -2.60 -15.45
N PRO A 28 4.68 -3.20 -16.24
CA PRO A 28 6.11 -3.08 -16.03
C PRO A 28 6.56 -1.67 -16.42
N VAL A 29 7.46 -1.09 -15.64
CA VAL A 29 8.09 0.20 -15.88
C VAL A 29 9.54 0.11 -15.45
N THR A 30 10.39 0.86 -16.12
CA THR A 30 11.81 0.98 -15.79
C THR A 30 12.01 2.10 -14.76
N LEU A 31 13.20 2.16 -14.14
CA LEU A 31 13.54 3.26 -13.24
C LEU A 31 13.40 4.64 -13.91
N LEU A 32 13.75 4.74 -15.20
CA LEU A 32 13.61 5.98 -15.98
C LEU A 32 12.13 6.41 -16.09
N ASN A 33 11.23 5.46 -16.30
CA ASN A 33 9.79 5.74 -16.34
C ASN A 33 9.25 6.21 -14.98
N VAL A 34 9.84 5.78 -13.87
CA VAL A 34 9.44 6.23 -12.52
C VAL A 34 9.83 7.69 -12.32
N CYS A 35 11.11 8.01 -12.52
CA CYS A 35 11.64 9.34 -12.27
C CYS A 35 11.04 10.41 -13.21
N HIS A 36 10.55 10.01 -14.38
CA HIS A 36 10.02 10.92 -15.38
C HIS A 36 8.50 10.76 -15.55
N ASP A 37 8.05 9.72 -16.25
CA ASP A 37 6.66 9.59 -16.69
C ASP A 37 5.68 9.47 -15.52
N LEU A 38 6.03 8.68 -14.51
CA LEU A 38 5.19 8.48 -13.34
C LEU A 38 5.13 9.75 -12.50
N ALA A 39 6.28 10.40 -12.27
CA ALA A 39 6.37 11.67 -11.55
C ALA A 39 5.52 12.78 -12.19
N ILE A 40 5.51 12.86 -13.53
CA ILE A 40 4.68 13.82 -14.28
C ILE A 40 3.20 13.47 -14.14
N ARG A 41 2.83 12.20 -14.35
CA ARG A 41 1.42 11.75 -14.31
C ARG A 41 0.81 11.83 -12.91
N SER A 42 1.61 11.60 -11.87
CA SER A 42 1.19 11.72 -10.48
C SER A 42 1.25 13.16 -9.95
N ASN A 43 1.81 14.09 -10.74
CA ASN A 43 2.15 15.44 -10.30
C ASN A 43 2.99 15.47 -9.00
N ASN A 44 3.83 14.45 -8.80
CA ASN A 44 4.67 14.31 -7.61
C ASN A 44 6.08 13.83 -8.01
N PRO A 45 7.11 14.69 -7.90
CA PRO A 45 8.48 14.34 -8.27
C PRO A 45 9.08 13.26 -7.37
N ASN A 46 8.54 13.08 -6.16
CA ASN A 46 8.99 12.08 -5.18
C ASN A 46 8.13 10.81 -5.23
N THR A 47 7.50 10.50 -6.38
CA THR A 47 6.70 9.29 -6.49
C THR A 47 7.59 8.07 -6.34
N SER A 48 7.37 7.34 -5.26
CA SER A 48 8.06 6.08 -4.99
C SER A 48 7.25 4.90 -5.52
N LEU A 49 7.97 3.82 -5.74
CA LEU A 49 7.39 2.53 -6.04
C LEU A 49 7.26 1.70 -4.74
N PRO A 50 6.16 0.95 -4.53
CA PRO A 50 5.02 0.78 -5.44
C PRO A 50 4.08 1.99 -5.47
N ALA A 51 3.40 2.15 -6.60
CA ALA A 51 2.36 3.14 -6.81
C ALA A 51 1.13 2.49 -7.47
N ILE A 52 -0.06 2.95 -7.13
CA ILE A 52 -1.35 2.57 -7.72
C ILE A 52 -1.95 3.79 -8.39
N GLU A 53 -2.43 3.62 -9.62
CA GLU A 53 -3.26 4.59 -10.32
C GLU A 53 -4.73 4.15 -10.26
N LEU A 54 -5.58 5.03 -9.70
CA LEU A 54 -7.01 4.83 -9.58
C LEU A 54 -7.75 5.23 -10.86
N PRO A 55 -9.01 4.78 -11.07
CA PRO A 55 -9.78 5.11 -12.28
C PRO A 55 -10.02 6.60 -12.50
N ASN A 56 -9.98 7.40 -11.42
CA ASN A 56 -10.13 8.84 -11.44
C ASN A 56 -8.81 9.58 -11.75
N GLY A 57 -7.72 8.86 -12.06
CA GLY A 57 -6.40 9.43 -12.34
C GLY A 57 -5.57 9.77 -11.10
N GLN A 58 -6.08 9.51 -9.89
CA GLN A 58 -5.33 9.73 -8.66
C GLN A 58 -4.25 8.65 -8.47
N PHE A 59 -3.09 9.06 -7.97
CA PHE A 59 -2.00 8.16 -7.61
C PHE A 59 -1.87 7.98 -6.10
N ILE A 60 -1.62 6.74 -5.69
CA ILE A 60 -1.26 6.38 -4.31
C ILE A 60 0.07 5.66 -4.37
N SER A 61 1.12 6.31 -3.89
CA SER A 61 2.47 5.73 -3.74
C SER A 61 2.78 5.48 -2.27
N ASP A 62 3.85 4.70 -2.02
CA ASP A 62 4.26 4.18 -0.71
C ASP A 62 3.47 2.93 -0.28
N SER A 63 4.18 1.83 -0.02
CA SER A 63 3.55 0.54 0.26
C SER A 63 2.71 0.54 1.54
N PHE A 64 3.09 1.34 2.54
CA PHE A 64 2.36 1.48 3.79
C PHE A 64 1.08 2.29 3.57
N ARG A 65 1.17 3.43 2.86
CA ARG A 65 -0.01 4.22 2.49
C ARG A 65 -0.99 3.45 1.62
N ILE A 66 -0.49 2.63 0.70
CA ILE A 66 -1.33 1.74 -0.10
C ILE A 66 -2.04 0.73 0.81
N ALA A 67 -1.34 0.12 1.78
CA ALA A 67 -1.96 -0.80 2.72
C ALA A 67 -3.06 -0.11 3.55
N GLU A 68 -2.81 1.09 4.08
CA GLU A 68 -3.82 1.89 4.79
C GLU A 68 -5.04 2.18 3.91
N TRP A 69 -4.82 2.65 2.68
CA TRP A 69 -5.90 2.93 1.75
C TRP A 69 -6.73 1.69 1.40
N LEU A 70 -6.09 0.53 1.21
CA LEU A 70 -6.80 -0.74 0.96
C LEU A 70 -7.65 -1.16 2.15
N ASP A 71 -7.12 -0.95 3.34
CA ASP A 71 -7.78 -1.28 4.61
C ASP A 71 -8.99 -0.37 4.90
N GLU A 72 -8.88 0.92 4.56
CA GLU A 72 -9.98 1.88 4.64
C GLU A 72 -11.03 1.68 3.53
N THR A 73 -10.58 1.39 2.30
CA THR A 73 -11.48 1.24 1.13
C THR A 73 -12.24 -0.08 1.13
N TYR A 74 -11.64 -1.13 1.72
CA TYR A 74 -12.18 -2.48 1.79
C TYR A 74 -12.20 -2.96 3.26
N SER A 75 -12.95 -2.21 4.08
CA SER A 75 -13.09 -2.40 5.53
C SER A 75 -13.64 -3.77 5.93
N GLU A 76 -14.51 -4.33 5.11
CA GLU A 76 -15.19 -5.62 5.31
C GLU A 76 -14.26 -6.83 5.12
N GLN A 77 -13.07 -6.60 4.55
CA GLN A 77 -12.11 -7.66 4.29
C GLN A 77 -11.01 -7.67 5.34
N PRO A 78 -10.39 -8.84 5.62
CA PRO A 78 -9.34 -8.96 6.62
C PRO A 78 -8.28 -7.88 6.49
N SER A 79 -7.93 -7.23 7.60
CA SER A 79 -6.93 -6.17 7.63
C SER A 79 -5.56 -6.66 7.14
N LEU A 80 -4.82 -5.76 6.51
CA LEU A 80 -3.42 -5.95 6.16
C LEU A 80 -2.47 -5.55 7.29
N LEU A 81 -2.95 -4.80 8.29
CA LEU A 81 -2.13 -4.17 9.32
C LEU A 81 -2.29 -4.81 10.70
N THR A 82 -3.45 -5.39 11.04
CA THR A 82 -3.70 -5.97 12.38
C THR A 82 -3.10 -7.37 12.56
N GLY A 83 -2.96 -8.13 11.47
CA GLY A 83 -2.38 -9.49 11.49
C GLY A 83 -3.28 -10.58 12.10
N ASP A 84 -4.45 -10.24 12.63
CA ASP A 84 -5.40 -11.16 13.29
C ASP A 84 -6.46 -11.75 12.35
N ASN A 85 -6.34 -11.45 11.05
CA ASN A 85 -7.25 -11.89 9.98
C ASN A 85 -8.71 -11.40 10.15
N ARG A 86 -8.95 -10.36 10.96
CA ARG A 86 -10.27 -9.77 11.14
C ARG A 86 -10.47 -8.54 10.24
N PRO A 87 -11.72 -8.21 9.86
CA PRO A 87 -12.04 -6.94 9.23
C PRO A 87 -11.71 -5.76 10.14
N ILE A 88 -11.38 -4.61 9.55
CA ILE A 88 -11.12 -3.38 10.31
C ILE A 88 -12.39 -2.89 10.99
N ALA A 89 -13.53 -3.05 10.34
CA ALA A 89 -14.83 -2.66 10.89
C ALA A 89 -15.13 -3.35 12.24
N GLU A 90 -14.51 -4.51 12.51
CA GLU A 90 -14.71 -5.31 13.71
C GLU A 90 -13.60 -5.13 14.77
N THR A 91 -12.57 -4.33 14.46
CA THR A 91 -11.39 -4.17 15.33
C THR A 91 -11.49 -2.92 16.19
N HIS A 92 -11.08 -2.98 17.46
CA HIS A 92 -11.11 -1.82 18.35
C HIS A 92 -10.15 -0.71 17.85
N PRO A 93 -10.53 0.58 17.86
CA PRO A 93 -9.71 1.67 17.31
C PRO A 93 -8.29 1.74 17.88
N GLU A 94 -8.13 1.47 19.18
CA GLU A 94 -6.83 1.43 19.84
C GLU A 94 -5.91 0.32 19.31
N GLN A 95 -6.49 -0.85 19.00
CA GLN A 95 -5.74 -1.97 18.43
C GLN A 95 -5.29 -1.63 17.01
N ILE A 96 -6.15 -1.00 16.21
CA ILE A 96 -5.80 -0.53 14.86
C ILE A 96 -4.62 0.46 14.95
N GLN A 97 -4.69 1.44 15.86
CA GLN A 97 -3.63 2.43 16.02
C GLN A 97 -2.31 1.80 16.50
N MET A 98 -2.37 0.86 17.45
CA MET A 98 -1.20 0.12 17.92
C MET A 98 -0.56 -0.68 16.79
N SER A 99 -1.36 -1.42 16.01
CA SER A 99 -0.91 -2.19 14.86
C SER A 99 -0.28 -1.29 13.78
N LYS A 100 -0.89 -0.13 13.47
CA LYS A 100 -0.32 0.86 12.56
C LYS A 100 1.05 1.36 13.04
N ASN A 101 1.17 1.69 14.33
CA ASN A 101 2.42 2.15 14.92
C ASN A 101 3.51 1.07 14.83
N TYR A 102 3.17 -0.19 15.15
CA TYR A 102 4.11 -1.31 15.07
C TYR A 102 4.57 -1.57 13.63
N ALA A 103 3.62 -1.63 12.69
CA ALA A 103 3.93 -1.82 11.28
C ALA A 103 4.81 -0.68 10.71
N ARG A 104 4.57 0.57 11.13
CA ARG A 104 5.43 1.71 10.76
C ARG A 104 6.83 1.61 11.36
N MET A 105 6.97 1.15 12.60
CA MET A 105 8.28 0.90 13.22
C MET A 105 9.10 -0.13 12.43
N ILE A 106 8.47 -1.20 11.95
CA ILE A 106 9.12 -2.20 11.11
C ILE A 106 9.50 -1.62 9.75
N ASP A 107 8.61 -0.87 9.11
CA ASP A 107 8.86 -0.30 7.79
C ASP A 107 10.01 0.71 7.77
N LEU A 108 10.14 1.49 8.84
CA LEU A 108 11.25 2.43 9.04
C LEU A 108 12.56 1.75 9.48
N CYS A 109 12.60 0.41 9.55
CA CYS A 109 13.72 -0.35 10.10
C CYS A 109 14.11 0.10 11.52
N LEU A 110 13.18 0.63 12.30
CA LEU A 110 13.42 1.07 13.67
C LEU A 110 13.31 -0.09 14.68
N GLY A 111 12.89 -1.28 14.21
CA GLY A 111 12.80 -2.51 14.99
C GLY A 111 14.05 -3.40 14.94
N ILE A 112 15.06 -3.07 14.12
CA ILE A 112 16.36 -3.74 14.19
C ILE A 112 17.16 -3.09 15.33
N SER A 113 17.09 -3.69 16.52
CA SER A 113 18.10 -3.45 17.54
C SER A 113 19.48 -3.63 16.91
N LYS A 114 20.34 -2.61 17.01
CA LYS A 114 21.78 -2.81 16.80
C LYS A 114 22.19 -3.99 17.68
N LEU A 115 22.53 -5.11 17.07
CA LEU A 115 23.34 -6.14 17.71
C LEU A 115 24.71 -5.51 17.89
N GLY A 116 24.89 -4.83 19.02
CA GLY A 116 26.17 -4.39 19.56
C GLY A 116 26.54 -5.28 20.74
#